data_AF-A0A2D7EZI6-F1
#
_entry.id   AF-A0A2D7EZI6-F1
#
_cell.length_a   1.000
_cell.length_b   1.000
_cell.length_c   1.000
_cell.angle_alpha   90.00
_cell.angle_beta   90.00
_cell.angle_gamma   90.00
#
_symmetry.space_group_name_H-M   'P 1'
#
loop_
_entity.id
_entity.type
_entity.pdbx_description
1 polymer ?
#
loop_
_entity_poly.entity_id
_entity_poly.type
_entity_poly.pdbx_seq_one_letter_code
_entity_poly.pdbx_strand_id
1 'polypeptide(L)'
;MITKKYADDNYSGGGGGGGSTPAVIQVTSTDTTTDINRTTTFTVPFNSLDFNTSSSKFSFNTSTGVITVLEAGTFWVYAHISFNDNGQTSPVRANPSVRIYKNGTSLNYTGAHGYLRNSTGHDEASNSIGCLVQCSQNDTLDVRTLAFTTATQALVLTSGESIFCVAELNGSIAPTGISANTSTSTTENVDLSNVAGKYYTALRTSGTITVASSPAAVTGGFAHLRVSYSSAEPTVSGAIKMDGAPFITGTEMKMVFYNDGSNNYYYFLEI
;
A
#
# COMPACT_ATOMS: atom_id res chain seq x y z
N MET A 1 9.47 -14.89 -8.85
CA MET A 1 9.52 -13.47 -9.22
C MET A 1 8.22 -13.15 -9.93
N ILE A 2 7.44 -12.17 -9.47
CA ILE A 2 6.21 -11.74 -10.18
C ILE A 2 6.68 -10.98 -11.41
N THR A 3 6.47 -11.52 -12.60
CA THR A 3 6.84 -10.84 -13.85
C THR A 3 5.78 -9.80 -14.20
N LYS A 4 6.16 -8.74 -14.92
CA LYS A 4 5.20 -7.77 -15.47
C LYS A 4 4.05 -8.47 -16.19
N LYS A 5 4.38 -9.49 -17.00
CA LYS A 5 3.38 -10.32 -17.69
C LYS A 5 2.43 -11.03 -16.72
N TYR A 6 2.93 -11.62 -15.63
CA TYR A 6 2.07 -12.26 -14.63
C TYR A 6 1.17 -11.24 -13.90
N ALA A 7 1.66 -10.04 -13.64
CA ALA A 7 0.86 -8.96 -13.06
C ALA A 7 -0.24 -8.48 -14.04
N ASP A 8 0.12 -8.25 -15.30
CA ASP A 8 -0.81 -7.85 -16.34
C ASP A 8 -1.87 -8.94 -16.61
N ASP A 9 -1.47 -10.21 -16.71
CA ASP A 9 -2.37 -11.33 -17.07
C ASP A 9 -3.36 -11.70 -15.95
N ASN A 10 -2.96 -11.60 -14.67
CA ASN A 10 -3.80 -12.03 -13.54
C ASN A 10 -4.62 -10.90 -12.89
N TYR A 11 -4.29 -9.63 -13.16
CA TYR A 11 -4.99 -8.48 -12.58
C TYR A 11 -5.76 -7.64 -13.60
N SER A 12 -5.76 -7.98 -14.89
CA SER A 12 -6.57 -7.31 -15.92
C SER A 12 -7.91 -8.00 -16.24
N GLY A 13 -8.33 -8.97 -15.42
CA GLY A 13 -9.57 -9.73 -15.63
C GLY A 13 -10.83 -8.86 -15.49
N GLY A 14 -11.44 -8.54 -16.64
CA GLY A 14 -12.72 -7.84 -16.76
C GLY A 14 -13.83 -8.50 -15.94
N GLY A 15 -14.35 -7.76 -14.97
CA GLY A 15 -15.47 -8.20 -14.15
C GLY A 15 -15.77 -7.25 -13.00
N GLY A 16 -16.21 -6.03 -13.31
CA GLY A 16 -17.09 -5.20 -12.46
C GLY A 16 -16.72 -4.87 -11.01
N GLY A 17 -15.57 -5.30 -10.49
CA GLY A 17 -15.07 -4.94 -9.17
C GLY A 17 -13.81 -4.10 -9.33
N GLY A 18 -13.85 -2.83 -8.90
CA GLY A 18 -12.75 -1.87 -8.99
C GLY A 18 -11.55 -2.22 -8.11
N GLY A 19 -10.89 -3.34 -8.38
CA GLY A 19 -9.59 -3.66 -7.82
C GLY A 19 -8.54 -2.76 -8.47
N SER A 20 -7.95 -1.83 -7.71
CA SER A 20 -6.79 -1.08 -8.17
C SER A 20 -5.66 -2.05 -8.52
N THR A 21 -5.00 -1.89 -9.67
CA THR A 21 -3.78 -2.65 -9.97
C THR A 21 -2.72 -2.35 -8.89
N PRO A 22 -2.08 -3.35 -8.27
CA PRO A 22 -1.05 -3.09 -7.28
C PRO A 22 0.10 -2.27 -7.88
N ALA A 23 0.55 -1.24 -7.18
CA ALA A 23 1.71 -0.48 -7.63
C ALA A 23 3.02 -1.24 -7.35
N VAL A 24 3.94 -1.21 -8.30
CA VAL A 24 5.24 -1.88 -8.21
C VAL A 24 6.32 -0.99 -8.81
N ILE A 25 7.44 -0.92 -8.13
CA ILE A 25 8.69 -0.36 -8.66
C ILE A 25 9.80 -1.39 -8.56
N GLN A 26 10.59 -1.53 -9.62
CA GLN A 26 11.79 -2.36 -9.64
C GLN A 26 12.96 -1.56 -10.22
N VAL A 27 14.11 -1.70 -9.58
CA VAL A 27 15.36 -1.07 -9.96
C VAL A 27 16.47 -2.11 -10.01
N THR A 28 17.46 -1.88 -10.86
CA THR A 28 18.65 -2.73 -11.02
C THR A 28 19.93 -1.94 -10.78
N SER A 29 21.05 -2.65 -10.67
CA SER A 29 22.38 -2.07 -10.63
C SER A 29 23.19 -2.52 -11.83
N THR A 30 23.82 -1.56 -12.49
CA THR A 30 24.82 -1.79 -13.55
C THR A 30 26.25 -1.53 -13.06
N ASP A 31 26.42 -1.18 -11.79
CA ASP A 31 27.72 -0.85 -11.18
C ASP A 31 28.57 -2.12 -11.00
N THR A 32 29.73 -2.16 -11.63
CA THR A 32 30.71 -3.26 -11.51
C THR A 32 32.02 -2.81 -10.85
N THR A 33 32.02 -1.67 -10.17
CA THR A 33 33.22 -0.99 -9.68
C THR A 33 33.22 -0.78 -8.17
N THR A 34 32.04 -0.72 -7.57
CA THR A 34 31.86 -0.41 -6.16
C THR A 34 32.03 -1.64 -5.29
N ASP A 35 32.88 -1.53 -4.27
CA ASP A 35 33.05 -2.57 -3.25
C ASP A 35 31.81 -2.67 -2.34
N ILE A 36 31.13 -3.82 -2.39
CA ILE A 36 29.96 -4.12 -1.55
C ILE A 36 30.30 -4.94 -0.30
N ASN A 37 31.53 -5.41 -0.12
CA ASN A 37 31.95 -6.23 1.01
C ASN A 37 32.68 -5.41 2.07
N ARG A 38 32.03 -4.38 2.62
CA ARG A 38 32.66 -3.40 3.53
C ARG A 38 32.33 -3.68 5.00
N THR A 39 33.25 -3.38 5.93
CA THR A 39 33.02 -3.48 7.39
C THR A 39 32.10 -2.39 7.93
N THR A 40 31.78 -1.39 7.11
CA THR A 40 30.78 -0.36 7.39
C THR A 40 29.59 -0.57 6.47
N THR A 41 28.40 -0.21 6.96
CA THR A 41 27.18 -0.32 6.16
C THR A 41 27.27 0.57 4.94
N PHE A 42 26.99 0.02 3.77
CA PHE A 42 27.11 0.72 2.50
C PHE A 42 25.84 0.50 1.67
N THR A 43 25.30 1.57 1.09
CA THR A 43 24.11 1.47 0.22
C THR A 43 24.47 0.88 -1.12
N VAL A 44 23.79 -0.21 -1.50
CA VAL A 44 23.98 -0.85 -2.80
C VAL A 44 23.61 0.13 -3.91
N PRO A 45 24.47 0.34 -4.92
CA PRO A 45 24.27 1.34 -5.97
C PRO A 45 23.28 0.83 -7.03
N PHE A 46 22.03 0.64 -6.64
CA PHE A 46 20.94 0.52 -7.62
C PHE A 46 20.87 1.84 -8.39
N ASN A 47 21.24 1.82 -9.66
CA ASN A 47 21.50 3.03 -10.45
C ASN A 47 20.70 3.07 -11.75
N SER A 48 19.81 2.09 -11.98
CA SER A 48 18.96 2.01 -13.16
C SER A 48 17.54 1.64 -12.76
N LEU A 49 16.56 2.32 -13.35
CA LEU A 49 15.14 1.99 -13.18
C LEU A 49 14.75 0.95 -14.24
N ASP A 50 14.23 -0.20 -13.81
CA ASP A 50 13.67 -1.18 -14.74
C ASP A 50 12.25 -0.77 -15.14
N PHE A 51 11.38 -0.59 -14.14
CA PHE A 51 10.02 -0.09 -14.32
C PHE A 51 9.43 0.48 -13.03
N ASN A 52 8.47 1.38 -13.17
CA ASN A 52 7.61 1.88 -12.10
C ASN A 52 6.18 1.98 -12.62
N THR A 53 5.26 1.19 -12.08
CA THR A 53 3.86 1.17 -12.55
C THR A 53 3.04 2.33 -11.99
N SER A 54 3.54 3.06 -11.00
CA SER A 54 2.84 4.20 -10.40
C SER A 54 3.81 5.26 -9.85
N SER A 55 4.05 6.30 -10.66
CA SER A 55 4.86 7.46 -10.25
C SER A 55 4.22 8.32 -9.17
N SER A 56 2.93 8.11 -8.86
CA SER A 56 2.26 8.76 -7.73
C SER A 56 2.49 8.03 -6.40
N LYS A 57 2.94 6.77 -6.43
CA LYS A 57 3.21 5.95 -5.24
C LYS A 57 4.69 5.75 -4.96
N PHE A 58 5.55 5.79 -5.98
CA PHE A 58 6.99 5.65 -5.79
C PHE A 58 7.78 6.65 -6.63
N SER A 59 8.88 7.15 -6.06
CA SER A 59 9.98 7.76 -6.81
C SER A 59 11.29 7.05 -6.51
N PHE A 60 12.26 7.15 -7.41
CA PHE A 60 13.56 6.51 -7.29
C PHE A 60 14.68 7.49 -7.61
N ASN A 61 15.69 7.53 -6.75
CA ASN A 61 16.89 8.32 -6.95
C ASN A 61 18.04 7.41 -7.42
N THR A 62 18.33 7.44 -8.72
CA THR A 62 19.38 6.64 -9.36
C THR A 62 20.79 6.94 -8.84
N SER A 63 21.01 8.13 -8.27
CA SER A 63 22.32 8.51 -7.74
C SER A 63 22.57 7.97 -6.34
N THR A 64 21.52 7.60 -5.60
CA THR A 64 21.63 7.13 -4.22
C THR A 64 21.12 5.71 -4.01
N GLY A 65 20.42 5.11 -4.98
CA GLY A 65 19.81 3.78 -4.84
C GLY A 65 18.61 3.74 -3.90
N VAL A 66 17.98 4.90 -3.64
CA VAL A 66 16.89 5.04 -2.66
C VAL A 66 15.54 5.13 -3.38
N ILE A 67 14.57 4.33 -2.92
CA ILE A 67 13.17 4.43 -3.31
C ILE A 67 12.42 5.24 -2.24
N THR A 68 11.64 6.24 -2.65
CA THR A 68 10.75 6.99 -1.76
C THR A 68 9.30 6.54 -1.99
N VAL A 69 8.63 6.21 -0.89
CA VAL A 69 7.21 5.90 -0.87
C VAL A 69 6.42 7.21 -0.82
N LEU A 70 5.62 7.49 -1.84
CA LEU A 70 4.85 8.75 -1.98
C LEU A 70 3.42 8.66 -1.43
N GLU A 71 2.98 7.46 -1.04
CA GLU A 71 1.68 7.21 -0.44
C GLU A 71 1.82 6.15 0.65
N ALA A 72 1.22 6.38 1.82
CA ALA A 72 1.31 5.43 2.93
C ALA A 72 0.66 4.08 2.59
N GLY A 73 1.20 2.99 3.12
CA GLY A 73 0.69 1.64 2.86
C GLY A 73 1.57 0.53 3.42
N THR A 74 1.14 -0.72 3.17
CA THR A 74 1.96 -1.91 3.41
C THR A 74 2.56 -2.39 2.11
N PHE A 75 3.86 -2.64 2.12
CA PHE A 75 4.62 -3.02 0.94
C PHE A 75 5.36 -4.34 1.17
N TRP A 76 5.39 -5.19 0.15
CA TRP A 76 6.37 -6.26 0.03
C TRP A 76 7.65 -5.67 -0.55
N VAL A 77 8.73 -5.76 0.23
CA VAL A 77 10.05 -5.25 -0.14
C VAL A 77 10.97 -6.44 -0.34
N TYR A 78 11.61 -6.52 -1.50
CA TYR A 78 12.52 -7.60 -1.87
C TYR A 78 13.80 -7.05 -2.48
N ALA A 79 14.94 -7.61 -2.10
CA ALA A 79 16.21 -7.33 -2.73
C ALA A 79 16.97 -8.62 -3.03
N HIS A 80 17.60 -8.66 -4.19
CA HIS A 80 18.56 -9.66 -4.63
C HIS A 80 19.81 -8.94 -5.11
N ILE A 81 20.98 -9.41 -4.71
CA ILE A 81 22.25 -8.97 -5.29
C ILE A 81 23.01 -10.18 -5.82
N SER A 82 23.51 -10.05 -7.04
CA SER A 82 24.47 -10.95 -7.67
C SER A 82 25.81 -10.24 -7.68
N PHE A 83 26.87 -10.93 -7.26
CA PHE A 83 28.20 -10.35 -7.11
C PHE A 83 29.30 -11.36 -7.43
N ASN A 84 30.45 -10.83 -7.82
CA ASN A 84 31.65 -11.60 -8.11
C ASN A 84 32.89 -10.99 -7.45
N ASP A 85 33.99 -11.71 -7.50
CA ASP A 85 35.25 -11.31 -6.87
C ASP A 85 36.08 -10.30 -7.67
N ASN A 86 35.55 -9.79 -8.79
CA ASN A 86 36.22 -8.85 -9.70
C ASN A 86 37.50 -9.43 -10.36
N GLY A 87 37.49 -10.72 -10.71
CA GLY A 87 38.56 -11.37 -11.46
C GLY A 87 39.81 -11.66 -10.63
N GLN A 88 39.64 -11.92 -9.34
CA GLN A 88 40.77 -12.22 -8.47
C GLN A 88 41.33 -13.63 -8.72
N THR A 89 42.58 -13.85 -8.29
CA THR A 89 43.33 -15.08 -8.63
C THR A 89 43.80 -15.89 -7.40
N SER A 90 43.35 -15.54 -6.19
CA SER A 90 43.79 -16.17 -4.92
C SER A 90 42.58 -16.55 -4.08
N PRO A 91 42.65 -17.60 -3.21
CA PRO A 91 41.53 -18.00 -2.37
C PRO A 91 40.96 -16.86 -1.50
N VAL A 92 39.88 -16.26 -1.97
CA VAL A 92 39.18 -15.14 -1.29
C VAL A 92 38.22 -15.71 -0.24
N ARG A 93 37.96 -14.96 0.83
CA ARG A 93 36.83 -15.21 1.73
C ARG A 93 36.09 -13.90 1.92
N ALA A 94 34.98 -13.76 1.21
CA ALA A 94 34.08 -12.63 1.36
C ALA A 94 32.72 -13.11 1.87
N ASN A 95 32.09 -12.28 2.69
CA ASN A 95 30.84 -12.61 3.35
C ASN A 95 29.92 -11.40 3.52
N PRO A 96 29.53 -10.74 2.41
CA PRO A 96 28.55 -9.66 2.48
C PRO A 96 27.23 -10.22 3.02
N SER A 97 26.61 -9.45 3.91
CA SER A 97 25.21 -9.60 4.30
C SER A 97 24.39 -8.51 3.61
N VAL A 98 23.11 -8.77 3.35
CA VAL A 98 22.18 -7.80 2.76
C VAL A 98 21.11 -7.45 3.77
N ARG A 99 20.75 -6.17 3.86
CA ARG A 99 19.74 -5.65 4.79
C ARG A 99 18.90 -4.58 4.11
N ILE A 100 17.63 -4.51 4.51
CA ILE A 100 16.70 -3.46 4.10
C ILE A 100 16.67 -2.39 5.20
N TYR A 101 16.79 -1.14 4.79
CA TYR A 101 16.72 0.02 5.66
C TYR A 101 15.48 0.84 5.32
N LYS A 102 14.86 1.41 6.36
CA LYS A 102 13.80 2.41 6.25
C LYS A 102 14.26 3.69 6.96
N ASN A 103 14.22 4.82 6.26
CA ASN A 103 14.63 6.11 6.81
C ASN A 103 16.02 6.06 7.47
N GLY A 104 16.97 5.38 6.83
CA GLY A 104 18.33 5.19 7.35
C GLY A 104 18.46 4.23 8.53
N THR A 105 17.38 3.59 9.00
CA THR A 105 17.38 2.61 10.09
C THR A 105 17.15 1.20 9.56
N SER A 106 17.95 0.23 10.02
CA SER A 106 17.80 -1.18 9.66
C SER A 106 16.47 -1.72 10.16
N LEU A 107 15.76 -2.49 9.33
CA LEU A 107 14.55 -3.22 9.74
C LEU A 107 14.86 -4.50 10.54
N ASN A 108 16.12 -4.75 10.87
CA ASN A 108 16.64 -5.91 11.62
C ASN A 108 16.43 -7.27 10.95
N TYR A 109 15.88 -7.31 9.73
CA TYR A 109 15.98 -8.46 8.85
C TYR A 109 17.35 -8.48 8.18
N THR A 110 17.98 -9.66 8.13
CA THR A 110 19.24 -9.86 7.43
C THR A 110 19.06 -11.02 6.47
N GLY A 111 19.41 -10.82 5.20
CA GLY A 111 19.48 -11.90 4.22
C GLY A 111 20.55 -12.91 4.60
N ALA A 112 20.54 -14.10 3.98
CA ALA A 112 21.60 -15.07 4.19
C ALA A 112 22.97 -14.43 3.92
N HIS A 113 23.97 -14.82 4.72
CA HIS A 113 25.35 -14.41 4.48
C HIS A 113 25.86 -15.15 3.24
N GLY A 114 26.18 -14.41 2.20
CA GLY A 114 26.71 -14.97 0.96
C GLY A 114 28.18 -15.24 1.15
N TYR A 115 28.59 -16.50 1.24
CA TYR A 115 29.99 -16.85 1.35
C TYR A 115 30.57 -17.11 -0.03
N LEU A 116 31.54 -16.28 -0.44
CA LEU A 116 32.30 -16.48 -1.66
C LEU A 116 33.70 -16.96 -1.32
N ARG A 117 34.11 -18.04 -1.97
CA ARG A 117 35.48 -18.55 -1.94
C ARG A 117 35.94 -18.87 -3.35
N ASN A 118 36.78 -17.98 -3.90
CA ASN A 118 37.49 -18.23 -5.15
C ASN A 118 38.61 -19.28 -4.98
N SER A 119 38.18 -20.51 -4.73
CA SER A 119 38.97 -21.71 -4.93
C SER A 119 38.32 -22.42 -6.11
N THR A 120 39.11 -22.96 -7.03
CA THR A 120 38.61 -23.73 -8.19
C THR A 120 37.61 -22.98 -9.10
N GLY A 121 37.72 -21.66 -9.21
CA GLY A 121 36.89 -20.86 -10.14
C GLY A 121 35.46 -20.60 -9.67
N HIS A 122 35.21 -20.65 -8.35
CA HIS A 122 33.94 -20.22 -7.77
C HIS A 122 34.03 -18.74 -7.37
N ASP A 123 33.86 -17.87 -8.35
CA ASP A 123 34.03 -16.42 -8.26
C ASP A 123 32.70 -15.66 -8.24
N GLU A 124 31.56 -16.35 -8.17
CA GLU A 124 30.21 -15.77 -8.15
C GLU A 124 29.40 -16.23 -6.94
N ALA A 125 28.59 -15.33 -6.39
CA ALA A 125 27.60 -15.62 -5.36
C ALA A 125 26.44 -14.62 -5.41
N SER A 126 25.35 -14.94 -4.71
CA SER A 126 24.22 -14.05 -4.58
C SER A 126 23.59 -14.11 -3.20
N ASN A 127 22.92 -13.02 -2.83
CA ASN A 127 22.16 -12.90 -1.59
C ASN A 127 20.79 -12.32 -1.87
N SER A 128 19.80 -12.76 -1.09
CA SER A 128 18.44 -12.22 -1.17
C SER A 128 17.84 -11.96 0.20
N ILE A 129 16.93 -11.00 0.27
CA ILE A 129 16.13 -10.68 1.45
C ILE A 129 14.75 -10.22 1.00
N GLY A 130 13.71 -10.56 1.77
CA GLY A 130 12.37 -10.03 1.59
C GLY A 130 11.68 -9.80 2.92
N CYS A 131 10.86 -8.75 3.02
CA CYS A 131 10.05 -8.48 4.18
C CYS A 131 8.79 -7.67 3.83
N LEU A 132 7.84 -7.65 4.76
CA LEU A 132 6.71 -6.73 4.75
C LEU A 132 7.04 -5.49 5.55
N VAL A 133 6.72 -4.32 5.01
CA VAL A 133 7.04 -3.03 5.63
C VAL A 133 5.83 -2.12 5.57
N GLN A 134 5.43 -1.61 6.74
CA GLN A 134 4.51 -0.48 6.80
C GLN A 134 5.30 0.81 6.59
N CYS A 135 4.91 1.59 5.58
CA CYS A 135 5.52 2.86 5.26
C CYS A 135 4.49 3.99 5.40
N SER A 136 4.95 5.11 5.95
CA SER A 136 4.26 6.40 5.82
C SER A 136 4.59 7.04 4.49
N GLN A 137 3.81 8.05 4.08
CA GLN A 137 4.20 8.91 2.97
C GLN A 137 5.56 9.56 3.27
N ASN A 138 6.42 9.61 2.26
CA ASN A 138 7.82 10.04 2.26
C ASN A 138 8.80 9.16 3.03
N ASP A 139 8.39 7.98 3.51
CA ASP A 139 9.36 6.99 3.97
C ASP A 139 10.29 6.59 2.81
N THR A 140 11.56 6.42 3.12
CA THR A 140 12.60 6.01 2.18
C THR A 140 13.02 4.58 2.47
N LEU A 141 13.21 3.80 1.41
CA LEU A 141 13.69 2.43 1.46
C LEU A 141 15.00 2.33 0.67
N ASP A 142 15.99 1.68 1.28
CA ASP A 142 17.27 1.39 0.65
C ASP A 142 17.79 0.01 1.06
N VAL A 143 18.71 -0.52 0.27
CA VAL A 143 19.36 -1.80 0.52
C VAL A 143 20.81 -1.55 0.83
N ARG A 144 21.31 -2.14 1.91
CA ARG A 144 22.71 -2.00 2.32
C ARG A 144 23.38 -3.34 2.48
N THR A 145 24.69 -3.33 2.23
CA THR A 145 25.56 -4.44 2.57
C THR A 145 26.41 -4.14 3.79
N LEU A 146 26.81 -5.21 4.48
CA LEU A 146 27.77 -5.20 5.57
C LEU A 146 28.52 -6.55 5.57
N ALA A 147 29.84 -6.51 5.56
CA ALA A 147 30.67 -7.71 5.75
C ALA A 147 30.50 -8.23 7.18
N PHE A 148 30.21 -9.52 7.33
CA PHE A 148 29.97 -10.11 8.65
C PHE A 148 31.27 -10.37 9.43
N THR A 149 32.39 -10.54 8.74
CA THR A 149 33.74 -10.60 9.34
C THR A 149 34.63 -9.54 8.73
N THR A 150 35.91 -9.54 9.10
CA THR A 150 36.91 -8.67 8.47
C THR A 150 36.79 -8.79 6.95
N ALA A 151 36.38 -7.69 6.30
CA ALA A 151 36.34 -7.56 4.86
C ALA A 151 37.76 -7.71 4.35
N THR A 152 38.13 -8.90 3.89
CA THR A 152 39.50 -9.11 3.44
C THR A 152 39.72 -8.51 2.06
N GLN A 153 38.70 -8.46 1.21
CA GLN A 153 38.78 -7.98 -0.18
C GLN A 153 37.43 -7.46 -0.72
N ALA A 154 37.53 -6.68 -1.80
CA ALA A 154 36.40 -6.08 -2.47
C ALA A 154 35.58 -7.09 -3.28
N LEU A 155 34.25 -6.93 -3.26
CA LEU A 155 33.34 -7.61 -4.17
C LEU A 155 32.62 -6.56 -5.01
N VAL A 156 32.34 -6.87 -6.27
CA VAL A 156 31.56 -5.99 -7.16
C VAL A 156 30.28 -6.69 -7.58
N LEU A 157 29.25 -5.91 -7.93
CA LEU A 157 28.01 -6.49 -8.44
C LEU A 157 28.20 -7.00 -9.87
N THR A 158 27.43 -8.01 -10.25
CA THR A 158 27.29 -8.41 -11.66
C THR A 158 26.27 -7.49 -12.33
N SER A 159 26.68 -6.86 -13.44
CA SER A 159 25.88 -5.82 -14.11
C SER A 159 24.53 -6.35 -14.58
N GLY A 160 23.44 -5.71 -14.14
CA GLY A 160 22.06 -6.04 -14.55
C GLY A 160 21.44 -7.24 -13.84
N GLU A 161 22.14 -7.89 -12.91
CA GLU A 161 21.64 -9.11 -12.24
C GLU A 161 21.08 -8.85 -10.83
N SER A 162 21.42 -7.71 -10.24
CA SER A 162 20.90 -7.32 -8.93
C SER A 162 19.56 -6.60 -9.09
N ILE A 163 18.58 -6.91 -8.24
CA ILE A 163 17.26 -6.27 -8.27
C ILE A 163 16.83 -5.79 -6.87
N PHE A 164 16.18 -4.64 -6.83
CA PHE A 164 15.46 -4.13 -5.65
C PHE A 164 14.04 -3.77 -6.07
N CYS A 165 13.05 -4.38 -5.41
CA CYS A 165 11.66 -4.32 -5.77
C CYS A 165 10.80 -3.95 -4.56
N VAL A 166 9.87 -3.03 -4.77
CA VAL A 166 8.84 -2.63 -3.80
C VAL A 166 7.48 -2.78 -4.48
N ALA A 167 6.64 -3.64 -3.93
CA ALA A 167 5.29 -3.89 -4.41
C ALA A 167 4.27 -3.56 -3.31
N GLU A 168 3.28 -2.74 -3.64
CA GLU A 168 2.13 -2.48 -2.79
C GLU A 168 1.32 -3.76 -2.59
N LEU A 169 0.93 -4.03 -1.35
CA LEU A 169 -0.06 -5.05 -1.06
C LEU A 169 -1.45 -4.41 -1.04
N ASN A 170 -2.21 -4.63 -2.10
CA ASN A 170 -3.61 -4.26 -2.17
C ASN A 170 -4.39 -4.86 -0.98
N GLY A 171 -5.21 -4.04 -0.35
CA GLY A 171 -5.99 -4.40 0.85
C GLY A 171 -5.45 -3.84 2.16
N SER A 172 -4.29 -3.16 2.15
CA SER A 172 -3.83 -2.35 3.28
C SER A 172 -4.06 -0.86 3.04
N ILE A 173 -5.27 -0.52 2.62
CA ILE A 173 -5.86 0.68 3.21
C ILE A 173 -6.09 0.21 4.64
N ALA A 174 -5.39 0.78 5.64
CA ALA A 174 -5.90 0.69 7.00
C ALA A 174 -7.39 0.99 6.86
N PRO A 175 -8.33 0.12 7.31
CA PRO A 175 -9.73 0.46 7.24
C PRO A 175 -9.78 1.84 7.86
N THR A 176 -10.10 2.85 7.06
CA THR A 176 -10.32 4.20 7.54
C THR A 176 -11.57 4.01 8.35
N GLY A 177 -11.36 3.60 9.61
CA GLY A 177 -12.42 3.11 10.48
C GLY A 177 -13.49 4.16 10.41
N ILE A 178 -14.68 3.73 9.98
CA ILE A 178 -15.90 4.53 9.79
C ILE A 178 -15.57 5.99 10.05
N SER A 179 -15.05 6.70 9.03
CA SER A 179 -14.69 8.09 9.25
C SER A 179 -15.99 8.74 9.67
N ALA A 180 -16.09 9.14 10.93
CA ALA A 180 -17.13 9.98 11.44
C ALA A 180 -16.95 11.30 10.71
N ASN A 181 -17.36 11.32 9.44
CA ASN A 181 -17.45 12.51 8.65
C ASN A 181 -18.63 13.23 9.27
N THR A 182 -18.34 13.96 10.33
CA THR A 182 -19.20 14.92 11.01
C THR A 182 -19.41 16.09 10.04
N SER A 183 -19.99 15.78 8.87
CA SER A 183 -20.59 16.79 8.04
C SER A 183 -21.79 17.31 8.82
N THR A 184 -21.59 18.44 9.48
CA THR A 184 -22.63 19.33 10.01
C THR A 184 -23.44 19.97 8.88
N SER A 185 -23.75 19.20 7.83
CA SER A 185 -24.62 19.63 6.76
C SER A 185 -26.05 19.57 7.28
N THR A 186 -26.78 20.65 7.06
CA THR A 186 -28.19 20.82 7.37
C THR A 186 -29.06 19.91 6.48
N THR A 187 -28.92 18.61 6.68
CA THR A 187 -29.94 17.53 6.68
C THR A 187 -30.99 17.45 5.57
N GLU A 188 -30.91 18.18 4.45
CA GLU A 188 -31.85 18.02 3.32
C GLU A 188 -31.40 16.93 2.35
N ASN A 189 -30.10 16.65 2.30
CA ASN A 189 -29.48 15.78 1.30
C ASN A 189 -28.62 14.68 1.97
N VAL A 190 -29.09 13.44 1.90
CA VAL A 190 -28.35 12.23 2.27
C VAL A 190 -27.46 11.83 1.10
N ASP A 191 -26.17 11.69 1.37
CA ASP A 191 -25.14 11.36 0.38
C ASP A 191 -24.68 9.91 0.61
N LEU A 192 -24.87 9.09 -0.43
CA LEU A 192 -24.52 7.67 -0.47
C LEU A 192 -23.35 7.39 -1.43
N SER A 193 -22.51 8.38 -1.73
CA SER A 193 -21.37 8.22 -2.64
C SER A 193 -20.16 7.53 -2.01
N ASN A 194 -20.25 7.07 -0.77
CA ASN A 194 -19.15 6.44 -0.04
C ASN A 194 -19.60 5.15 0.68
N VAL A 195 -18.90 4.05 0.39
CA VAL A 195 -19.12 2.73 0.98
C VAL A 195 -18.73 2.64 2.46
N ALA A 196 -17.85 3.53 2.94
CA ALA A 196 -17.46 3.58 4.35
C ALA A 196 -18.57 4.15 5.26
N GLY A 197 -19.63 4.70 4.66
CA GLY A 197 -20.75 5.30 5.36
C GLY A 197 -20.56 6.80 5.65
N LYS A 198 -21.66 7.54 5.80
CA LYS A 198 -21.67 8.90 6.35
C LYS A 198 -22.46 8.97 7.65
N TYR A 199 -21.93 9.71 8.64
CA TYR A 199 -22.55 9.88 9.95
C TYR A 199 -23.20 11.28 10.13
N TYR A 200 -24.53 11.38 10.03
CA TYR A 200 -25.25 12.66 10.17
C TYR A 200 -25.68 12.88 11.63
N THR A 201 -24.97 13.75 12.33
CA THR A 201 -25.18 14.04 13.76
C THR A 201 -26.25 15.09 14.02
N ALA A 202 -26.60 15.91 13.03
CA ALA A 202 -27.61 16.94 13.15
C ALA A 202 -29.00 16.32 13.27
N LEU A 203 -29.73 16.75 14.30
CA LEU A 203 -31.06 16.25 14.65
C LEU A 203 -32.11 16.78 13.66
N ARG A 204 -32.84 15.90 12.99
CA ARG A 204 -34.01 16.28 12.16
C ARG A 204 -35.29 16.26 12.98
N THR A 205 -36.01 17.39 12.99
CA THR A 205 -37.28 17.58 13.74
C THR A 205 -38.53 17.71 12.88
N SER A 206 -38.40 17.84 11.55
CA SER A 206 -39.49 17.75 10.57
C SER A 206 -38.95 17.88 9.13
N GLY A 207 -39.81 17.60 8.14
CA GLY A 207 -39.59 17.95 6.73
C GLY A 207 -39.33 16.76 5.79
N THR A 208 -38.89 17.10 4.58
CA THR A 208 -38.48 16.12 3.55
C THR A 208 -36.98 15.85 3.67
N ILE A 209 -36.60 14.58 3.61
CA ILE A 209 -35.22 14.10 3.49
C ILE A 209 -35.03 13.63 2.06
N THR A 210 -34.05 14.17 1.34
CA THR A 210 -33.75 13.78 -0.05
C THR A 210 -32.48 12.95 -0.08
N VAL A 211 -32.47 11.81 -0.77
CA VAL A 211 -31.21 11.16 -1.14
C VAL A 211 -30.64 11.88 -2.36
N ALA A 212 -29.46 12.49 -2.20
CA ALA A 212 -28.84 13.31 -3.22
C ALA A 212 -28.59 12.50 -4.50
N SER A 213 -28.91 13.09 -5.65
CA SER A 213 -28.51 12.55 -6.96
C SER A 213 -27.07 12.90 -7.33
N SER A 214 -26.45 13.83 -6.60
CA SER A 214 -25.06 14.24 -6.79
C SER A 214 -24.39 14.53 -5.43
N PRO A 215 -23.23 13.92 -5.13
CA PRO A 215 -22.58 12.86 -5.93
C PRO A 215 -23.46 11.61 -6.04
N ALA A 216 -23.27 10.83 -7.12
CA ALA A 216 -24.08 9.65 -7.37
C ALA A 216 -23.90 8.61 -6.26
N ALA A 217 -25.01 7.99 -5.85
CA ALA A 217 -24.96 6.86 -4.93
C ALA A 217 -24.15 5.71 -5.55
N VAL A 218 -23.35 5.02 -4.72
CA VAL A 218 -22.55 3.86 -5.14
C VAL A 218 -23.10 2.59 -4.51
N THR A 219 -22.90 1.44 -5.16
CA THR A 219 -23.22 0.13 -4.58
C THR A 219 -22.52 -0.03 -3.23
N GLY A 220 -23.28 -0.32 -2.17
CA GLY A 220 -22.78 -0.42 -0.80
C GLY A 220 -22.62 0.93 -0.09
N GLY A 221 -22.98 2.04 -0.73
CA GLY A 221 -23.06 3.35 -0.12
C GLY A 221 -24.03 3.34 1.06
N PHE A 222 -23.60 3.92 2.18
CA PHE A 222 -24.33 3.85 3.45
C PHE A 222 -24.43 5.23 4.11
N ALA A 223 -25.53 5.50 4.81
CA ALA A 223 -25.62 6.63 5.71
C ALA A 223 -26.54 6.31 6.89
N HIS A 224 -26.35 7.01 7.99
CA HIS A 224 -27.29 6.98 9.09
C HIS A 224 -27.60 8.43 9.51
N LEU A 225 -28.80 8.65 10.03
CA LEU A 225 -29.31 9.96 10.39
C LEU A 225 -30.02 9.87 11.73
N ARG A 226 -29.76 10.81 12.62
CA ARG A 226 -30.54 10.98 13.85
C ARG A 226 -31.80 11.79 13.55
N VAL A 227 -32.96 11.22 13.87
CA VAL A 227 -34.25 11.87 13.71
C VAL A 227 -34.94 11.91 15.06
N SER A 228 -35.46 13.07 15.45
CA SER A 228 -36.13 13.25 16.74
C SER A 228 -37.31 14.19 16.59
N TYR A 229 -38.39 13.90 17.31
CA TYR A 229 -39.42 14.88 17.66
C TYR A 229 -40.04 15.66 16.49
N SER A 230 -40.44 14.95 15.44
CA SER A 230 -41.50 15.42 14.54
C SER A 230 -42.86 14.88 15.00
N SER A 231 -43.92 15.67 14.82
CA SER A 231 -45.32 15.23 15.03
C SER A 231 -45.81 14.22 13.97
N ALA A 232 -44.96 13.89 13.00
CA ALA A 232 -45.24 12.98 11.89
C ALA A 232 -43.95 12.33 11.37
N GLU A 233 -44.04 11.15 10.77
CA GLU A 233 -42.90 10.50 10.11
C GLU A 233 -42.30 11.42 9.01
N PRO A 234 -40.97 11.55 8.91
CA PRO A 234 -40.35 12.32 7.82
C PRO A 234 -40.72 11.74 6.45
N THR A 235 -40.94 12.63 5.48
CA THR A 235 -41.07 12.19 4.07
C THR A 235 -39.67 11.98 3.50
N VAL A 236 -39.42 10.81 2.90
CA VAL A 236 -38.15 10.53 2.22
C VAL A 236 -38.36 10.54 0.71
N SER A 237 -37.56 11.34 0.00
CA SER A 237 -37.50 11.40 -1.45
C SER A 237 -36.22 10.74 -1.97
N GLY A 238 -36.31 9.98 -3.06
CA GLY A 238 -35.17 9.32 -3.69
C GLY A 238 -34.71 8.02 -3.02
N ALA A 239 -35.48 7.47 -2.08
CA ALA A 239 -35.26 6.14 -1.50
C ALA A 239 -36.58 5.41 -1.16
N ILE A 240 -36.53 4.09 -1.13
CA ILE A 240 -37.65 3.19 -0.87
C ILE A 240 -37.63 2.79 0.62
N LYS A 241 -38.74 2.93 1.32
CA LYS A 241 -38.87 2.46 2.71
C LYS A 241 -38.87 0.95 2.74
N MET A 242 -38.05 0.35 3.59
CA MET A 242 -38.12 -1.08 3.91
C MET A 242 -38.75 -1.30 5.27
N ASP A 243 -39.04 -2.56 5.57
CA ASP A 243 -39.49 -2.98 6.88
C ASP A 243 -38.40 -2.72 7.93
N GLY A 244 -38.81 -2.24 9.09
CA GLY A 244 -37.94 -1.76 10.16
C GLY A 244 -38.75 -1.38 11.40
N ALA A 245 -38.13 -0.70 12.35
CA ALA A 245 -38.87 -0.22 13.51
C ALA A 245 -40.00 0.74 13.05
N PRO A 246 -41.20 0.69 13.66
CA PRO A 246 -42.22 1.69 13.38
C PRO A 246 -41.72 3.07 13.84
N PHE A 247 -42.05 4.14 13.11
CA PHE A 247 -41.73 5.49 13.56
C PHE A 247 -42.54 5.82 14.81
N ILE A 248 -41.87 6.21 15.89
CA ILE A 248 -42.50 6.58 17.16
C ILE A 248 -42.40 8.10 17.34
N THR A 249 -43.55 8.76 17.33
CA THR A 249 -43.63 10.21 17.57
C THR A 249 -43.11 10.53 18.96
N GLY A 250 -42.23 11.55 19.06
CA GLY A 250 -41.65 11.98 20.33
C GLY A 250 -40.48 11.12 20.83
N THR A 251 -40.03 10.13 20.06
CA THR A 251 -38.85 9.31 20.37
C THR A 251 -37.72 9.65 19.41
N GLU A 252 -36.49 9.70 19.92
CA GLU A 252 -35.33 9.78 19.04
C GLU A 252 -35.09 8.42 18.39
N MET A 253 -34.98 8.41 17.07
CA MET A 253 -34.74 7.22 16.28
C MET A 253 -33.54 7.41 15.36
N LYS A 254 -32.94 6.31 14.92
CA LYS A 254 -31.97 6.32 13.81
C LYS A 254 -32.68 5.94 12.53
N MET A 255 -32.46 6.69 11.48
CA MET A 255 -32.75 6.25 10.12
C MET A 255 -31.46 5.75 9.49
N VAL A 256 -31.54 4.63 8.79
CA VAL A 256 -30.43 4.08 8.02
C VAL A 256 -30.80 4.12 6.55
N PHE A 257 -29.83 4.51 5.73
CA PHE A 257 -29.92 4.55 4.28
C PHE A 257 -28.84 3.65 3.69
N TYR A 258 -29.17 2.93 2.62
CA TYR A 258 -28.16 2.20 1.85
C TYR A 258 -28.54 2.11 0.36
N ASN A 259 -27.55 1.88 -0.50
CA ASN A 259 -27.73 1.60 -1.92
C ASN A 259 -27.24 0.18 -2.26
N ASP A 260 -28.08 -0.65 -2.89
CA ASP A 260 -27.74 -2.04 -3.26
C ASP A 260 -27.12 -2.17 -4.67
N GLY A 261 -26.87 -1.06 -5.35
CA GLY A 261 -26.46 -0.98 -6.75
C GLY A 261 -27.61 -0.80 -7.74
N SER A 262 -28.85 -1.00 -7.30
CA SER A 262 -30.06 -0.82 -8.12
C SER A 262 -30.93 0.32 -7.62
N ASN A 263 -31.16 0.41 -6.31
CA ASN A 263 -31.99 1.43 -5.68
C ASN A 263 -31.38 1.92 -4.36
N ASN A 264 -31.89 3.06 -3.89
CA ASN A 264 -31.65 3.53 -2.53
C ASN A 264 -32.79 3.07 -1.63
N TYR A 265 -32.45 2.65 -0.41
CA TYR A 265 -33.40 2.19 0.58
C TYR A 265 -33.21 2.91 1.91
N TYR A 266 -34.26 2.94 2.73
CA TYR A 266 -34.16 3.39 4.10
C TYR A 266 -35.05 2.61 5.06
N TYR A 267 -34.68 2.60 6.34
CA TYR A 267 -35.46 2.01 7.43
C TYR A 267 -35.15 2.70 8.76
N PHE A 268 -36.03 2.53 9.75
CA PHE A 268 -35.79 3.02 11.11
C PHE A 268 -35.19 1.92 11.98
N LEU A 269 -34.29 2.34 12.87
CA LEU A 269 -33.73 1.56 13.96
C LEU A 269 -34.18 2.20 15.28
N GLU A 270 -34.72 1.36 16.15
CA GLU A 270 -34.92 1.68 17.56
C GLU A 270 -33.56 1.63 18.27
N ILE A 271 -33.25 2.66 19.07
CA ILE A 271 -32.01 2.74 19.85
C ILE A 271 -32.29 2.25 21.27
#